data_AF-A0A1V3QRG5-F1
#
_entry.id   AF-A0A1V3QRG5-F1
#
_cell.length_a   1.000
_cell.length_b   1.000
_cell.length_c   1.000
_cell.angle_alpha   90.00
_cell.angle_beta   90.00
_cell.angle_gamma   90.00
#
_symmetry.space_group_name_H-M   'P 1'
#
loop_
_entity.id
_entity.type
_entity.pdbx_description
1 polymer ?
#
loop_
_entity_poly.entity_id
_entity_poly.type
_entity_poly.pdbx_seq_one_letter_code
_entity_poly.pdbx_strand_id
1 'polypeptide(L)'
;PKPADIVTNQTICSGATFTWNGTDYTTNQTGTRFPGADGCTADQVLNLTVTPKPADIVTNQTICSGATFTWNGTDYTTNQTGTRFPGADGCTA
;
A
#
# COMPACT_ATOMS: atom_id res chain seq x y z
N PRO A 1 19.76 -3.74 33.91
CA PRO A 1 18.29 -3.65 33.71
C PRO A 1 18.00 -3.80 32.21
N LYS A 2 16.92 -4.49 31.84
CA LYS A 2 16.54 -4.61 30.43
C LYS A 2 16.11 -3.23 29.87
N PRO A 3 16.57 -2.83 28.67
CA PRO A 3 16.15 -1.58 28.04
C PRO A 3 14.65 -1.55 27.70
N ALA A 4 14.14 -0.35 27.44
CA ALA A 4 12.77 -0.17 26.97
C ALA A 4 12.54 -0.77 25.57
N ASP A 5 11.30 -1.12 25.28
CA ASP A 5 10.88 -1.70 24.01
C ASP A 5 11.14 -0.75 22.82
N ILE A 6 11.51 -1.32 21.68
CA ILE A 6 11.64 -0.62 20.40
C ILE A 6 10.35 -0.84 19.62
N VAL A 7 9.64 0.26 19.35
CA VAL A 7 8.34 0.23 18.67
C VAL A 7 8.49 0.61 17.21
N THR A 8 8.06 -0.30 16.31
CA THR A 8 7.92 -0.06 14.88
C THR A 8 6.45 0.20 14.56
N ASN A 9 6.14 1.37 14.00
CA ASN A 9 4.82 1.68 13.47
C ASN A 9 4.91 1.76 11.95
N GLN A 10 4.06 1.00 11.27
CA GLN A 10 4.04 0.95 9.81
C GLN A 10 2.60 0.92 9.30
N THR A 11 2.39 1.52 8.14
CA THR A 11 1.13 1.40 7.40
C THR A 11 1.40 0.83 6.02
N ILE A 12 0.62 -0.17 5.62
CA ILE A 12 0.62 -0.74 4.27
C ILE A 12 -0.80 -0.81 3.72
N CYS A 13 -0.87 -1.05 2.42
CA CYS A 13 -2.11 -1.15 1.69
C CYS A 13 -2.59 -2.59 1.66
N SER A 14 -3.90 -2.79 1.53
CA SER A 14 -4.46 -4.13 1.33
C SER A 14 -3.81 -4.81 0.12
N GLY A 15 -3.37 -6.05 0.31
CA GLY A 15 -2.64 -6.84 -0.69
C GLY A 15 -1.13 -6.56 -0.75
N ALA A 16 -0.59 -5.61 0.01
CA ALA A 16 0.85 -5.46 0.20
C ALA A 16 1.36 -6.34 1.34
N THR A 17 2.68 -6.57 1.34
CA THR A 17 3.39 -7.33 2.37
C THR A 17 4.40 -6.44 3.08
N PHE A 18 4.44 -6.52 4.41
CA PHE A 18 5.50 -5.94 5.21
C PHE A 18 6.32 -7.04 5.87
N THR A 19 7.59 -7.16 5.50
CA THR A 19 8.53 -8.09 6.12
C THR A 19 9.17 -7.45 7.35
N TRP A 20 8.98 -8.06 8.51
CA TRP A 20 9.52 -7.58 9.78
C TRP A 20 10.11 -8.75 10.57
N ASN A 21 11.38 -8.63 10.97
CA ASN A 21 12.14 -9.70 11.64
C ASN A 21 12.06 -11.07 10.90
N GLY A 22 12.09 -11.03 9.57
CA GLY A 22 12.03 -12.22 8.73
C GLY A 22 10.66 -12.88 8.63
N THR A 23 9.61 -12.28 9.21
CA THR A 23 8.21 -12.72 9.07
C THR A 23 7.45 -11.74 8.20
N ASP A 24 6.63 -12.27 7.30
CA ASP A 24 5.78 -11.48 6.41
C ASP A 24 4.40 -11.24 7.04
N TYR A 25 3.99 -9.97 7.05
CA TYR A 25 2.70 -9.54 7.56
C TYR A 25 1.89 -8.86 6.44
N THR A 26 0.64 -9.33 6.28
CA THR A 26 -0.32 -8.80 5.31
C THR A 26 -1.61 -8.30 5.97
N THR A 27 -1.71 -8.43 7.30
CA THR A 27 -2.87 -8.06 8.12
C THR A 27 -2.48 -7.15 9.28
N ASN A 28 -3.47 -6.46 9.85
CA ASN A 28 -3.26 -5.58 11.00
C ASN A 28 -2.55 -6.31 12.15
N GLN A 29 -1.53 -5.65 12.72
CA GLN A 29 -0.82 -6.12 13.90
C GLN A 29 -0.92 -5.05 14.99
N THR A 30 -1.29 -5.45 16.20
CA THR A 30 -1.39 -4.54 17.35
C THR A 30 -0.52 -5.06 18.47
N GLY A 31 0.68 -4.50 18.62
CA GLY A 31 1.61 -4.86 19.68
C GLY A 31 2.25 -6.25 19.51
N THR A 32 2.46 -6.72 18.28
CA THR A 32 3.14 -8.00 18.03
C THR A 32 4.58 -7.92 18.53
N ARG A 33 4.97 -8.86 19.39
CA ARG A 33 6.23 -8.81 20.14
C ARG A 33 7.24 -9.84 19.65
N PHE A 34 8.49 -9.40 19.46
CA PHE A 34 9.64 -10.27 19.24
C PHE A 34 10.65 -10.04 20.38
N PRO A 35 10.80 -11.01 21.31
CA PRO A 35 11.67 -10.85 22.45
C PRO A 35 13.15 -10.70 22.07
N GLY A 36 13.86 -9.87 22.80
CA GLY A 36 15.32 -9.82 22.74
C GLY A 36 15.93 -11.19 23.11
N ALA A 37 16.94 -11.64 22.37
CA ALA A 37 17.45 -13.02 22.41
C ALA A 37 18.02 -13.48 23.77
N ASP A 38 18.46 -12.53 24.60
CA ASP A 38 19.23 -12.76 25.83
C ASP A 38 18.53 -12.22 27.09
N GLY A 39 17.30 -11.72 26.97
CA GLY A 39 16.56 -11.08 28.06
C GLY A 39 17.16 -9.75 28.56
N CYS A 40 18.31 -9.33 28.03
CA CYS A 40 18.98 -8.08 28.34
C CYS A 40 18.89 -7.06 27.19
N THR A 41 18.49 -7.50 26.01
CA THR A 41 18.18 -6.67 24.84
C THR A 41 16.73 -6.18 24.86
N ALA A 42 16.48 -5.02 24.26
CA ALA A 42 15.14 -4.47 24.11
C ALA A 42 14.24 -5.44 23.32
N ASP A 43 12.97 -5.57 23.72
CA ASP A 43 12.00 -6.26 22.88
C ASP A 43 11.61 -5.38 21.71
N GLN A 44 11.32 -6.02 20.58
CA GLN A 44 10.78 -5.36 19.41
C GLN A 44 9.26 -5.47 19.45
N VAL A 45 8.56 -4.38 19.14
CA VAL A 45 7.09 -4.32 19.11
C VAL A 45 6.65 -3.76 17.76
N LEU A 46 5.75 -4.45 17.07
CA LEU A 46 5.17 -4.03 15.80
C LEU A 46 3.72 -3.59 15.97
N ASN A 47 3.41 -2.39 15.46
CA ASN A 47 2.07 -1.93 15.15
C ASN A 47 1.96 -1.72 13.64
N LEU A 48 1.29 -2.64 12.96
CA LEU A 48 1.07 -2.59 11.51
C LEU A 48 -0.39 -2.26 11.24
N THR A 49 -0.63 -1.16 10.54
CA THR A 49 -1.97 -0.81 10.03
C THR A 49 -2.06 -1.18 8.55
N VAL A 50 -3.09 -1.93 8.18
CA VAL A 50 -3.41 -2.30 6.81
C VAL A 50 -4.66 -1.55 6.39
N THR A 51 -4.50 -0.61 5.46
CA THR A 51 -5.61 0.22 4.95
C THR A 51 -6.15 -0.32 3.63
N PRO A 52 -7.46 -0.29 3.39
CA PRO A 52 -8.03 -0.60 2.08
C PRO A 52 -7.41 0.28 0.99
N LYS A 53 -7.32 -0.25 -0.23
CA LYS A 53 -7.02 0.59 -1.39
C LYS A 53 -8.24 1.48 -1.71
N PRO A 54 -8.04 2.69 -2.23
CA PRO A 54 -9.12 3.48 -2.80
C PRO A 54 -9.83 2.68 -3.89
N ALA A 55 -11.11 3.00 -4.11
CA ALA A 55 -11.83 2.47 -5.25
C ALA A 55 -11.29 3.08 -6.55
N ASP A 56 -11.28 2.28 -7.62
CA ASP A 56 -10.90 2.74 -8.96
C ASP A 56 -11.81 3.89 -9.42
N ILE A 57 -11.21 4.93 -9.98
CA ILE A 57 -11.95 5.99 -10.67
C ILE A 57 -12.12 5.57 -12.13
N VAL A 58 -13.33 5.18 -12.49
CA VAL A 58 -13.66 4.72 -13.85
C VAL A 58 -14.14 5.90 -14.70
N THR A 59 -13.47 6.15 -15.82
CA THR A 59 -13.88 7.15 -16.82
C THR A 59 -14.35 6.44 -18.08
N ASN A 60 -15.62 6.63 -18.44
CA ASN A 60 -16.19 6.13 -19.69
C ASN A 60 -16.39 7.32 -20.64
N GLN A 61 -15.78 7.25 -21.82
CA GLN A 61 -15.84 8.32 -22.81
C GLN A 61 -16.12 7.76 -24.21
N THR A 62 -17.05 8.42 -24.92
CA THR A 62 -17.30 8.16 -26.34
C THR A 62 -16.66 9.26 -27.17
N ILE A 63 -15.81 8.88 -28.13
CA ILE A 63 -15.09 9.82 -29.00
C ILE A 63 -15.67 9.73 -30.41
N CYS A 64 -15.98 10.88 -31.02
CA CYS A 64 -16.43 10.94 -32.41
C CYS A 64 -15.26 10.69 -33.39
N SER A 65 -15.56 10.26 -34.62
CA SER A 65 -14.53 10.11 -35.66
C SER A 65 -13.76 11.41 -35.87
N GLY A 66 -12.43 11.35 -35.79
CA GLY A 66 -11.52 12.50 -35.91
C GLY A 66 -11.38 13.36 -34.64
N ALA A 67 -12.09 13.05 -33.56
CA ALA A 67 -11.90 13.73 -32.28
C ALA A 67 -10.79 13.08 -31.44
N THR A 68 -10.25 13.86 -30.49
CA THR A 68 -9.22 13.41 -29.54
C THR A 68 -9.74 13.58 -28.12
N PHE A 69 -9.49 12.59 -27.27
CA PHE A 69 -9.74 12.66 -25.84
C PHE A 69 -8.43 12.60 -25.07
N THR A 70 -8.08 13.69 -24.39
CA THR A 70 -6.92 13.74 -23.50
C THR A 70 -7.32 13.23 -22.13
N TRP A 71 -6.71 12.13 -21.68
CA TRP A 71 -6.91 11.57 -20.35
C TRP A 71 -5.57 11.37 -19.64
N ASN A 72 -5.44 11.97 -18.45
CA ASN A 72 -4.22 11.99 -17.65
C ASN A 72 -2.96 12.40 -18.44
N GLY A 73 -3.11 13.42 -19.31
CA GLY A 73 -2.03 13.92 -20.17
C GLY A 73 -1.70 13.04 -21.39
N THR A 74 -2.43 11.96 -21.62
CA THR A 74 -2.29 11.10 -22.80
C THR A 74 -3.46 11.31 -23.76
N ASP A 75 -3.18 11.49 -25.04
CA ASP A 75 -4.19 11.68 -26.08
C ASP A 75 -4.64 10.34 -26.68
N TYR A 76 -5.96 10.14 -26.71
CA TYR A 76 -6.62 8.97 -27.29
C TYR A 76 -7.51 9.37 -28.45
N THR A 77 -7.28 8.75 -29.61
CA THR A 77 -8.08 8.95 -30.84
C THR A 77 -8.79 7.69 -31.29
N THR A 78 -8.55 6.57 -30.61
CA THR A 78 -9.12 5.24 -30.89
C THR A 78 -9.71 4.64 -29.61
N ASN A 79 -10.56 3.63 -29.77
CA ASN A 79 -11.18 2.95 -28.64
C ASN A 79 -10.13 2.30 -27.73
N GLN A 80 -10.29 2.48 -26.42
CA GLN A 80 -9.44 1.87 -25.40
C GLN A 80 -10.29 1.05 -24.44
N THR A 81 -9.77 -0.09 -24.01
CA THR A 81 -10.39 -0.94 -22.99
C THR A 81 -9.37 -1.29 -21.92
N GLY A 82 -9.63 -0.95 -20.66
CA GLY A 82 -8.78 -1.33 -19.53
C GLY A 82 -7.49 -0.52 -19.37
N THR A 83 -7.36 0.64 -20.02
CA THR A 83 -6.26 1.58 -19.72
C THR A 83 -6.36 2.07 -18.28
N ARG A 84 -5.25 1.97 -17.54
CA ARG A 84 -5.18 2.27 -16.11
C ARG A 84 -3.96 3.14 -15.79
N PHE A 85 -4.15 4.11 -14.92
CA PHE A 85 -3.07 4.93 -14.37
C PHE A 85 -2.98 4.68 -12.87
N PRO A 86 -1.79 4.37 -12.34
CA PRO A 86 -1.63 4.25 -10.89
C PRO A 86 -1.91 5.61 -10.24
N GLY A 87 -2.66 5.60 -9.13
CA GLY A 87 -2.86 6.78 -8.30
C GLY A 87 -1.54 7.33 -7.71
N ALA A 88 -1.60 8.47 -7.01
CA ALA A 88 -0.42 9.10 -6.40
C ALA A 88 -0.28 8.80 -4.90
N ASP A 89 -1.22 8.08 -4.31
CA ASP A 89 -1.51 8.03 -2.88
C ASP A 89 -0.85 6.87 -2.14
N GLY A 90 0.20 6.26 -2.70
CA GLY A 90 1.03 5.23 -2.05
C GLY A 90 0.34 3.88 -1.81
N CYS A 91 -0.99 3.83 -1.94
CA CYS A 91 -1.83 2.65 -1.88
C CYS A 91 -2.68 2.52 -3.13
N THR A 92 -2.05 2.35 -4.28
CA THR A 92 -2.77 2.60 -5.51
C THR A 92 -3.43 1.33 -6.02
N ALA A 93 -4.75 1.44 -6.21
CA ALA A 93 -5.43 0.75 -7.28
C ALA A 93 -5.25 1.54 -8.60
#